data_AF-A0A6V8E7A4-F1
#
_entry.id   AF-A0A6V8E7A4-F1
#
_cell.length_a   1.000
_cell.length_b   1.000
_cell.length_c   1.000
_cell.angle_alpha   90.00
_cell.angle_beta   90.00
_cell.angle_gamma   90.00
#
_symmetry.space_group_name_H-M   'P 1'
#
loop_
_entity.id
_entity.type
_entity.pdbx_description
1 polymer ?
#
loop_
_entity_poly.entity_id
_entity_poly.type
_entity_poly.pdbx_seq_one_letter_code
_entity_poly.pdbx_strand_id
1 'polypeptide(L)'
;MEEEEGGAKPPTSEDDDVLRERSFKRPKGLNLDSFMVASTNDEDETTEGSDTSQEDVSQPRIDPAVGEVRELFQLNPLPTEVSDSGPPASSGEQTIGRGLAVAMVVVWTAIGALVGTVLPPVLGGLGLVLMAVVGLYLGERWIQLESMHLLGITWVIISMKLLYGLALDAWRWGWLDGLGWPESQVLGALMLALVGMNVGLAFRHDEDAIAAQSALVLFAIGSSAGAVYGETGIAVFIVMAMALMHGLALVRSSGNLASLGISMSYLWVGVHALSNDWNILSLTLLPIENDLTLFLLLSVVTAANASMAAAFVHHENWLSQAVKAVGLGKPGLWAVSVSLGMVGALMAIAAHRSETGYALAQLMLLTLAFTSSYLVVRGVSWTRLMPFVLAPMPFLIAGLALLNADLVSVKFPFDLNEYSVFAVATTLLCIGVLLNHQARVSDHVLWMGALVIVLLLTLLIPADDGGQNARLLLGSQGVVWLGLGYVAVRRSSPSMAGVAVLAPYGWLLVFATNVEQRLVNADLVPIVLSEVDLGAWMLVLVVQQISVNHRLGEANLNLAGGFAGLSEMSSRVRDSDLLNLWNLGFMFACLSFVAVARPEGLTAAGVVGGMAALLLAHAVMTWLGLHRGRPHT
;
A
#
# COMPACT_ATOMS: atom_id res chain seq x y z
N MET A 1 38.50 -67.06 42.56
CA MET A 1 39.63 -67.68 41.86
C MET A 1 39.75 -66.90 40.57
N GLU A 2 40.96 -66.36 40.41
CA GLU A 2 41.61 -65.59 39.33
C GLU A 2 40.88 -65.17 38.04
N GLU A 3 41.36 -64.02 37.58
CA GLU A 3 41.17 -63.29 36.34
C GLU A 3 41.44 -64.14 35.09
N GLU A 4 40.76 -63.83 33.99
CA GLU A 4 41.29 -64.05 32.64
C GLU A 4 40.77 -62.97 31.65
N GLU A 5 41.60 -62.72 30.65
CA GLU A 5 41.79 -61.50 29.88
C GLU A 5 40.73 -61.18 28.82
N GLY A 6 40.69 -59.90 28.40
CA GLY A 6 40.02 -59.48 27.18
C GLY A 6 40.24 -58.00 26.86
N GLY A 7 41.33 -57.70 26.14
CA GLY A 7 41.77 -56.34 25.78
C GLY A 7 40.79 -55.53 24.93
N ALA A 8 40.90 -54.21 25.11
CA ALA A 8 40.06 -53.17 24.52
C ALA A 8 40.21 -53.03 22.99
N LYS A 9 39.08 -52.79 22.33
CA LYS A 9 38.96 -52.19 20.99
C LYS A 9 38.17 -50.89 21.17
N PRO A 10 38.62 -49.70 20.70
CA PRO A 10 37.87 -48.47 20.86
C PRO A 10 36.62 -48.49 19.94
N PRO A 11 35.47 -47.95 20.37
CA PRO A 11 34.31 -47.79 19.50
C PRO A 11 34.59 -46.69 18.47
N THR A 12 34.44 -47.05 17.20
CA THR A 12 34.48 -46.15 16.03
C THR A 12 33.28 -45.22 16.05
N SER A 13 33.53 -43.91 16.07
CA SER A 13 32.51 -42.86 15.97
C SER A 13 31.99 -42.73 14.54
N GLU A 14 30.69 -42.93 14.34
CA GLU A 14 29.97 -42.64 13.08
C GLU A 14 30.00 -41.13 12.70
N ASP A 15 30.38 -40.25 13.63
CA ASP A 15 30.44 -38.80 13.40
C ASP A 15 31.55 -38.37 12.42
N ASP A 16 32.59 -39.18 12.22
CA ASP A 16 33.76 -38.79 11.41
C ASP A 16 33.57 -39.10 9.90
N ASP A 17 32.63 -40.00 9.55
CA ASP A 17 32.29 -40.29 8.15
C ASP A 17 31.33 -39.24 7.56
N VAL A 18 30.46 -38.63 8.39
CA VAL A 18 29.55 -37.55 7.95
C VAL A 18 30.30 -36.26 7.61
N LEU A 19 31.44 -36.00 8.27
CA LEU A 19 32.31 -34.86 7.97
C LEU A 19 33.21 -35.12 6.75
N ARG A 20 33.53 -36.38 6.45
CA ARG A 20 34.27 -36.77 5.23
C ARG A 20 33.41 -36.72 3.97
N GLU A 21 32.09 -36.97 4.07
CA GLU A 21 31.18 -36.82 2.93
C GLU A 21 30.86 -35.37 2.55
N ARG A 22 31.07 -34.40 3.46
CA ARG A 22 30.85 -32.98 3.18
C ARG A 22 32.03 -32.25 2.52
N SER A 23 33.23 -32.83 2.46
CA SER A 23 34.45 -32.11 2.01
C SER A 23 34.94 -32.41 0.60
N PHE A 24 34.27 -33.27 -0.19
CA PHE A 24 34.70 -33.55 -1.58
C PHE A 24 33.53 -33.66 -2.57
N LYS A 25 32.90 -32.53 -2.88
CA LYS A 25 32.32 -32.29 -4.22
C LYS A 25 33.04 -31.10 -4.84
N ARG A 26 34.08 -31.38 -5.62
CA ARG A 26 34.71 -30.42 -6.53
C ARG A 26 33.64 -29.84 -7.48
N PRO A 27 33.70 -28.55 -7.85
CA PRO A 27 32.77 -27.94 -8.78
C PRO A 27 33.03 -28.52 -10.18
N LYS A 28 32.24 -29.52 -10.57
CA LYS A 28 32.16 -29.99 -11.95
C LYS A 28 31.11 -29.15 -12.66
N GLY A 29 31.58 -28.37 -13.63
CA GLY A 29 30.85 -27.95 -14.83
C GLY A 29 29.54 -27.19 -14.63
N LEU A 30 29.57 -25.90 -14.98
CA LEU A 30 28.39 -25.16 -15.42
C LEU A 30 27.52 -26.04 -16.33
N ASN A 31 26.31 -26.37 -15.87
CA ASN A 31 25.28 -26.99 -16.69
C ASN A 31 24.45 -25.85 -17.29
N LEU A 32 24.68 -25.54 -18.57
CA LEU A 32 24.07 -24.43 -19.29
C LEU A 32 22.68 -24.78 -19.87
N ASP A 33 22.18 -26.00 -19.63
CA ASP A 33 20.86 -26.42 -20.12
C ASP A 33 19.68 -25.83 -19.30
N SER A 34 19.94 -25.16 -18.17
CA SER A 34 18.91 -24.40 -17.44
C SER A 34 18.84 -22.91 -17.83
N PHE A 35 19.63 -22.48 -18.82
CA PHE A 35 19.69 -21.10 -19.29
C PHE A 35 18.94 -20.88 -20.62
N MET A 36 18.22 -21.88 -21.11
CA MET A 36 17.40 -21.78 -22.32
C MET A 36 15.93 -21.96 -21.98
N VAL A 37 15.33 -20.94 -21.35
CA VAL A 37 13.87 -20.75 -21.47
C VAL A 37 13.68 -19.81 -22.66
N ALA A 38 13.68 -20.42 -23.84
CA ALA A 38 13.08 -19.81 -25.00
C ALA A 38 11.58 -19.65 -24.72
N SER A 39 11.12 -18.41 -24.78
CA SER A 39 9.72 -18.03 -24.87
C SER A 39 9.08 -18.85 -25.99
N THR A 40 8.29 -19.85 -25.64
CA THR A 40 7.46 -20.57 -26.61
C THR A 40 6.04 -20.44 -26.11
N ASN A 41 5.21 -19.83 -26.94
CA ASN A 41 3.76 -19.77 -26.79
C ASN A 41 3.24 -21.18 -26.54
N ASP A 42 2.59 -21.41 -25.40
CA ASP A 42 1.70 -22.54 -25.28
C ASP A 42 0.36 -22.15 -25.90
N GLU A 43 0.14 -22.73 -27.08
CA GLU A 43 -1.09 -22.69 -27.84
C GLU A 43 -2.23 -23.37 -27.07
N ASP A 44 -3.43 -22.82 -27.22
CA ASP A 44 -4.70 -23.40 -26.81
C ASP A 44 -4.86 -24.84 -27.35
N GLU A 45 -4.85 -25.84 -26.46
CA GLU A 45 -5.50 -27.13 -26.73
C GLU A 45 -6.93 -27.13 -26.16
N THR A 46 -7.87 -26.85 -27.05
CA THR A 46 -9.29 -27.16 -26.89
C THR A 46 -9.48 -28.66 -26.63
N THR A 47 -10.04 -29.02 -25.48
CA THR A 47 -10.69 -30.33 -25.29
C THR A 47 -12.13 -30.11 -24.86
N GLU A 48 -13.06 -30.38 -25.76
CA GLU A 48 -14.49 -30.45 -25.46
C GLU A 48 -14.83 -31.71 -24.65
N GLY A 49 -15.58 -31.53 -23.56
CA GLY A 49 -16.70 -32.38 -23.18
C GLY A 49 -16.44 -33.65 -22.37
N SER A 50 -16.65 -33.57 -21.05
CA SER A 50 -17.60 -34.47 -20.36
C SER A 50 -17.92 -33.96 -18.96
N ASP A 51 -19.21 -33.67 -18.73
CA ASP A 51 -19.80 -33.52 -17.41
C ASP A 51 -19.46 -34.73 -16.52
N THR A 52 -18.86 -34.48 -15.37
CA THR A 52 -19.20 -35.21 -14.14
C THR A 52 -18.76 -34.39 -12.94
N SER A 53 -19.77 -33.93 -12.20
CA SER A 53 -19.66 -33.41 -10.85
C SER A 53 -18.85 -34.35 -9.96
N GLN A 54 -17.62 -33.95 -9.63
CA GLN A 54 -16.89 -34.45 -8.48
C GLN A 54 -16.41 -33.26 -7.66
N GLU A 55 -16.66 -33.35 -6.37
CA GLU A 55 -16.40 -32.36 -5.34
C GLU A 55 -14.95 -31.90 -5.38
N ASP A 56 -14.74 -30.66 -5.81
CA ASP A 56 -13.45 -30.00 -5.77
C ASP A 56 -13.05 -29.80 -4.31
N VAL A 57 -11.96 -30.45 -3.91
CA VAL A 57 -11.32 -30.24 -2.61
C VAL A 57 -10.77 -28.82 -2.60
N SER A 58 -11.64 -27.91 -2.14
CA SER A 58 -11.45 -26.48 -1.91
C SER A 58 -9.99 -26.04 -1.75
N GLN A 59 -9.34 -25.70 -2.87
CA GLN A 59 -8.21 -24.78 -2.80
C GLN A 59 -8.74 -23.45 -2.23
N PRO A 60 -8.06 -22.80 -1.27
CA PRO A 60 -8.51 -21.52 -0.75
C PRO A 60 -8.63 -20.52 -1.91
N ARG A 61 -9.85 -20.04 -2.15
CA ARG A 61 -10.14 -19.08 -3.23
C ARG A 61 -9.48 -17.74 -2.88
N ILE A 62 -8.28 -17.52 -3.40
CA ILE A 62 -7.51 -16.27 -3.24
C ILE A 62 -8.33 -15.11 -3.82
N ASP A 63 -8.47 -14.02 -3.05
CA ASP A 63 -9.09 -12.79 -3.56
C ASP A 63 -8.12 -12.13 -4.54
N PRO A 64 -8.43 -12.02 -5.84
CA PRO A 64 -7.49 -11.51 -6.84
C PRO A 64 -7.07 -10.05 -6.59
N ALA A 65 -7.91 -9.23 -5.94
CA ALA A 65 -7.54 -7.86 -5.61
C ALA A 65 -6.47 -7.81 -4.51
N VAL A 66 -6.65 -8.67 -3.50
CA VAL A 66 -5.82 -8.71 -2.30
C VAL A 66 -4.54 -9.53 -2.54
N GLY A 67 -4.63 -10.58 -3.34
CA GLY A 67 -3.56 -11.56 -3.59
C GLY A 67 -3.33 -12.50 -2.41
N GLU A 68 -2.15 -13.09 -2.38
CA GLU A 68 -1.71 -14.03 -1.34
C GLU A 68 -1.26 -13.26 -0.08
N VAL A 69 -2.24 -12.69 0.62
CA VAL A 69 -2.03 -12.07 1.93
C VAL A 69 -2.34 -13.11 3.01
N ARG A 70 -1.49 -13.15 4.04
CA ARG A 70 -1.64 -14.11 5.13
C ARG A 70 -2.93 -13.83 5.92
N GLU A 71 -3.68 -14.90 6.20
CA GLU A 71 -4.81 -14.81 7.13
C GLU A 71 -4.31 -14.59 8.55
N LEU A 72 -4.80 -13.53 9.21
CA LEU A 72 -4.39 -13.18 10.58
C LEU A 72 -4.86 -14.18 11.62
N PHE A 73 -6.07 -14.74 11.47
CA PHE A 73 -6.68 -15.67 12.42
C PHE A 73 -7.32 -16.85 11.70
N GLN A 74 -7.26 -18.03 12.32
CA GLN A 74 -7.83 -19.28 11.79
C GLN A 74 -8.47 -20.11 12.91
N LEU A 75 -9.59 -20.79 12.64
CA LEU A 75 -10.29 -21.64 13.62
C LEU A 75 -9.61 -23.01 13.82
N ASN A 76 -9.00 -23.55 12.76
CA ASN A 76 -8.26 -24.81 12.81
C ASN A 76 -6.89 -24.58 12.15
N PRO A 77 -5.79 -24.50 12.92
CA PRO A 77 -4.47 -24.45 12.32
C PRO A 77 -4.23 -25.77 11.56
N LEU A 78 -4.20 -25.69 10.23
CA LEU A 78 -3.69 -26.81 9.43
C LEU A 78 -2.24 -27.06 9.85
N PRO A 79 -1.78 -28.32 9.93
CA PRO A 79 -0.36 -28.60 10.04
C PRO A 79 0.30 -27.91 8.86
N THR A 80 1.06 -26.85 9.12
CA THR A 80 1.77 -26.16 8.06
C THR A 80 2.83 -27.16 7.60
N GLU A 81 2.77 -27.60 6.34
CA GLU A 81 3.96 -28.15 5.69
C GLU A 81 5.06 -27.14 5.98
N VAL A 82 6.15 -27.61 6.57
CA VAL A 82 7.35 -26.80 6.74
C VAL A 82 7.71 -26.35 5.34
N SER A 83 7.33 -25.11 5.00
CA SER A 83 7.76 -24.51 3.76
C SER A 83 9.27 -24.49 3.90
N ASP A 84 9.93 -25.34 3.10
CA ASP A 84 11.38 -25.44 2.99
C ASP A 84 11.88 -24.17 2.28
N SER A 85 11.63 -23.02 2.90
CA SER A 85 12.08 -21.72 2.44
C SER A 85 13.39 -21.41 3.16
N GLY A 86 14.41 -22.23 2.90
CA GLY A 86 15.74 -21.67 2.79
C GLY A 86 15.71 -20.60 1.68
N PRO A 87 16.37 -19.45 1.82
CA PRO A 87 16.46 -18.52 0.71
C PRO A 87 17.06 -19.29 -0.48
N PRO A 88 16.45 -19.24 -1.68
CA PRO A 88 17.12 -19.75 -2.85
C PRO A 88 18.44 -18.97 -2.95
N ALA A 89 19.59 -19.64 -2.86
CA ALA A 89 20.88 -18.96 -2.98
C ALA A 89 20.96 -18.15 -4.30
N SER A 90 20.25 -18.61 -5.34
CA SER A 90 20.05 -17.91 -6.62
C SER A 90 19.27 -16.60 -6.53
N SER A 91 18.31 -16.48 -5.61
CA SER A 91 17.57 -15.24 -5.33
C SER A 91 18.47 -14.19 -4.66
N GLY A 92 19.37 -14.64 -3.77
CA GLY A 92 20.37 -13.78 -3.12
C GLY A 92 21.35 -13.18 -4.13
N GLU A 93 21.84 -13.98 -5.08
CA GLU A 93 22.77 -13.51 -6.12
C GLU A 93 22.10 -12.53 -7.11
N GLN A 94 20.86 -12.80 -7.51
CA GLN A 94 20.12 -11.93 -8.42
C GLN A 94 19.74 -10.58 -7.76
N THR A 95 19.42 -10.58 -6.47
CA THR A 95 19.15 -9.35 -5.70
C THR A 95 20.41 -8.51 -5.50
N ILE A 96 21.58 -9.15 -5.29
CA ILE A 96 22.87 -8.45 -5.25
C ILE A 96 23.18 -7.80 -6.61
N GLY A 97 22.94 -8.51 -7.73
CA GLY A 97 23.12 -7.96 -9.08
C GLY A 97 22.24 -6.73 -9.36
N ARG A 98 20.96 -6.78 -8.96
CA ARG A 98 20.02 -5.65 -9.07
C ARG A 98 20.41 -4.48 -8.16
N GLY A 99 20.84 -4.76 -6.93
CA GLY A 99 21.31 -3.75 -5.99
C GLY A 99 22.54 -3.00 -6.51
N LEU A 100 23.48 -3.72 -7.13
CA LEU A 100 24.68 -3.13 -7.73
C LEU A 100 24.33 -2.22 -8.92
N ALA A 101 23.36 -2.60 -9.75
CA ALA A 101 22.87 -1.76 -10.83
C ALA A 101 22.26 -0.45 -10.33
N VAL A 102 21.43 -0.49 -9.27
CA VAL A 102 20.88 0.72 -8.64
C VAL A 102 22.00 1.61 -8.10
N ALA A 103 22.97 1.04 -7.40
CA ALA A 103 24.13 1.79 -6.90
C ALA A 103 24.92 2.44 -8.04
N MET A 104 25.11 1.73 -9.15
CA MET A 104 25.75 2.26 -10.35
C MET A 104 24.98 3.46 -10.92
N VAL A 105 23.65 3.39 -11.04
CA VAL A 105 22.83 4.52 -11.48
C VAL A 105 23.05 5.74 -10.59
N VAL A 106 23.02 5.55 -9.26
CA VAL A 106 23.22 6.65 -8.29
C VAL A 106 24.60 7.28 -8.43
N VAL A 107 25.66 6.47 -8.48
CA VAL A 107 27.05 6.94 -8.60
C VAL A 107 27.25 7.70 -9.91
N TRP A 108 26.81 7.16 -11.05
CA TRP A 108 26.95 7.84 -12.34
C TRP A 108 26.10 9.09 -12.45
N THR A 109 24.92 9.11 -11.82
CA THR A 109 24.10 10.33 -11.71
C THR A 109 24.83 11.41 -10.92
N ALA A 110 25.47 11.05 -9.80
CA ALA A 110 26.26 11.99 -8.99
C ALA A 110 27.50 12.50 -9.75
N ILE A 111 28.20 11.62 -10.47
CA ILE A 111 29.31 12.02 -11.35
C ILE A 111 28.83 13.00 -12.43
N GLY A 112 27.69 12.71 -13.08
CA GLY A 112 27.08 13.61 -14.05
C GLY A 112 26.79 14.99 -13.46
N ALA A 113 26.16 15.04 -12.28
CA ALA A 113 25.92 16.29 -11.57
C ALA A 113 27.22 17.04 -11.25
N LEU A 114 28.28 16.36 -10.82
CA LEU A 114 29.60 16.98 -10.59
C LEU A 114 30.20 17.54 -11.88
N VAL A 115 30.13 16.79 -13.00
CA VAL A 115 30.62 17.24 -14.31
C VAL A 115 29.87 18.50 -14.77
N GLY A 116 28.55 18.55 -14.61
CA GLY A 116 27.73 19.72 -14.97
C GLY A 116 27.92 20.93 -14.05
N THR A 117 28.19 20.70 -12.76
CA THR A 117 28.25 21.79 -11.77
C THR A 117 29.65 22.33 -11.50
N VAL A 118 30.70 21.52 -11.66
CA VAL A 118 32.08 21.87 -11.30
C VAL A 118 32.92 22.29 -12.49
N LEU A 119 32.72 21.69 -13.67
CA LEU A 119 33.52 22.01 -14.86
C LEU A 119 33.03 23.29 -15.55
N PRO A 120 33.90 23.97 -16.32
CA PRO A 120 33.49 25.10 -17.17
C PRO A 120 32.40 24.66 -18.17
N PRO A 121 31.40 25.51 -18.50
CA PRO A 121 30.22 25.12 -19.27
C PRO A 121 30.50 24.31 -20.54
N VAL A 122 31.50 24.73 -21.34
CA VAL A 122 31.86 24.06 -22.60
C VAL A 122 32.42 22.65 -22.33
N LEU A 123 33.29 22.50 -21.33
CA LEU A 123 33.89 21.21 -20.98
C LEU A 123 32.87 20.30 -20.29
N GLY A 124 32.03 20.85 -19.41
CA GLY A 124 30.93 20.14 -18.77
C GLY A 124 29.93 19.61 -19.80
N GLY A 125 29.48 20.46 -20.73
CA GLY A 125 28.56 20.08 -21.80
C GLY A 125 29.13 18.99 -22.71
N LEU A 126 30.38 19.14 -23.17
CA LEU A 126 31.05 18.09 -23.97
C LEU A 126 31.21 16.79 -23.18
N GLY A 127 31.57 16.87 -21.89
CA GLY A 127 31.71 15.71 -21.02
C GLY A 127 30.41 14.95 -20.84
N LEU A 128 29.30 15.64 -20.55
CA LEU A 128 27.97 15.06 -20.39
C LEU A 128 27.46 14.43 -21.69
N VAL A 129 27.62 15.11 -22.83
CA VAL A 129 27.24 14.55 -24.15
C VAL A 129 28.05 13.29 -24.44
N LEU A 130 29.37 13.32 -24.23
CA LEU A 130 30.23 12.16 -24.46
C LEU A 130 29.83 10.98 -23.57
N MET A 131 29.61 11.22 -22.27
CA MET A 131 29.17 10.20 -21.32
C MET A 131 27.81 9.62 -21.72
N ALA A 132 26.85 10.47 -22.10
CA ALA A 132 25.53 10.02 -22.52
C ALA A 132 25.58 9.18 -23.81
N VAL A 133 26.34 9.62 -24.82
CA VAL A 133 26.50 8.89 -26.09
C VAL A 133 27.22 7.56 -25.89
N VAL A 134 28.32 7.54 -25.12
CA VAL A 134 29.04 6.30 -24.80
C VAL A 134 28.15 5.36 -24.01
N GLY A 135 27.40 5.86 -23.04
CA GLY A 135 26.43 5.06 -22.28
C GLY A 135 25.33 4.47 -23.16
N LEU A 136 24.76 5.25 -24.10
CA LEU A 136 23.74 4.73 -25.02
C LEU A 136 24.32 3.68 -25.97
N TYR A 137 25.55 3.89 -26.45
CA TYR A 137 26.25 2.91 -27.29
C TYR A 137 26.49 1.59 -26.55
N LEU A 138 26.92 1.64 -25.30
CA LEU A 138 27.09 0.45 -24.46
C LEU A 138 25.73 -0.19 -24.15
N GLY A 139 24.72 0.61 -23.83
CA GLY A 139 23.36 0.18 -23.56
C GLY A 139 22.75 -0.60 -24.72
N GLU A 140 22.78 -0.02 -25.93
CA GLU A 140 22.27 -0.63 -27.16
C GLU A 140 22.94 -1.97 -27.46
N ARG A 141 24.26 -2.07 -27.25
CA ARG A 141 25.03 -3.29 -27.51
C ARG A 141 24.77 -4.38 -26.47
N TRP A 142 24.61 -4.02 -25.20
CA TRP A 142 24.52 -4.97 -24.10
C TRP A 142 23.09 -5.44 -23.82
N ILE A 143 22.07 -4.64 -24.14
CA ILE A 143 20.66 -5.08 -24.05
C ILE A 143 20.38 -6.32 -24.91
N GLN A 144 21.07 -6.44 -26.05
CA GLN A 144 20.90 -7.56 -26.97
C GLN A 144 21.54 -8.87 -26.45
N LEU A 145 22.35 -8.79 -25.39
CA LEU A 145 23.04 -9.93 -24.80
C LEU A 145 22.34 -10.33 -23.50
N GLU A 146 21.78 -11.53 -23.45
CA GLU A 146 21.00 -12.03 -22.32
C GLU A 146 21.74 -11.94 -20.97
N SER A 147 23.04 -12.26 -20.95
CA SER A 147 23.88 -12.18 -19.73
C SER A 147 24.19 -10.75 -19.27
N MET A 148 24.08 -9.76 -20.16
CA MET A 148 24.39 -8.34 -19.89
C MET A 148 23.16 -7.45 -20.00
N HIS A 149 21.98 -8.04 -20.16
CA HIS A 149 20.76 -7.33 -20.46
C HIS A 149 20.44 -6.25 -19.40
N LEU A 150 20.48 -6.62 -18.12
CA LEU A 150 20.26 -5.70 -16.99
C LEU A 150 21.30 -4.56 -16.94
N LEU A 151 22.55 -4.85 -17.31
CA LEU A 151 23.60 -3.83 -17.40
C LEU A 151 23.37 -2.88 -18.58
N GLY A 152 22.89 -3.41 -19.72
CA GLY A 152 22.49 -2.61 -20.88
C GLY A 152 21.37 -1.62 -20.53
N ILE A 153 20.30 -2.10 -19.88
CA ILE A 153 19.19 -1.25 -19.39
C ILE A 153 19.72 -0.16 -18.46
N THR A 154 20.59 -0.53 -17.53
CA THR A 154 21.21 0.39 -16.57
C THR A 154 21.94 1.53 -17.28
N TRP A 155 22.71 1.24 -18.34
CA TRP A 155 23.39 2.26 -19.13
C TRP A 155 22.44 3.17 -19.90
N VAL A 156 21.36 2.63 -20.48
CA VAL A 156 20.35 3.47 -21.14
C VAL A 156 19.71 4.43 -20.14
N ILE A 157 19.34 3.96 -18.93
CA ILE A 157 18.79 4.79 -17.85
C ILE A 157 19.78 5.89 -17.43
N ILE A 158 21.06 5.53 -17.24
CA ILE A 158 22.12 6.49 -16.88
C ILE A 158 22.24 7.55 -17.96
N SER A 159 22.35 7.16 -19.22
CA SER A 159 22.47 8.10 -20.33
C SER A 159 21.29 9.06 -20.41
N MET A 160 20.06 8.56 -20.22
CA MET A 160 18.89 9.41 -20.18
C MET A 160 18.93 10.39 -19.00
N LYS A 161 19.35 9.95 -17.79
CA LYS A 161 19.56 10.86 -16.64
C LYS A 161 20.59 11.94 -16.95
N LEU A 162 21.69 11.59 -17.63
CA LEU A 162 22.72 12.54 -18.03
C LEU A 162 22.20 13.55 -19.06
N LEU A 163 21.36 13.13 -20.01
CA LEU A 163 20.74 14.03 -20.98
C LEU A 163 19.74 14.99 -20.33
N TYR A 164 18.93 14.51 -19.38
CA TYR A 164 18.08 15.40 -18.58
C TYR A 164 18.93 16.38 -17.75
N GLY A 165 20.01 15.91 -17.12
CA GLY A 165 20.96 16.77 -16.40
C GLY A 165 21.56 17.85 -17.31
N LEU A 166 22.05 17.45 -18.48
CA LEU A 166 22.61 18.35 -19.49
C LEU A 166 21.62 19.45 -19.90
N ALA A 167 20.34 19.11 -20.07
CA ALA A 167 19.34 20.10 -20.44
C ALA A 167 19.04 21.09 -19.30
N LEU A 168 19.05 20.65 -18.04
CA LEU A 168 18.99 21.55 -16.87
C LEU A 168 20.24 22.43 -16.74
N ASP A 169 21.42 21.86 -16.96
CA ASP A 169 22.69 22.57 -16.90
C ASP A 169 22.81 23.60 -18.05
N ALA A 170 22.34 23.28 -19.25
CA ALA A 170 22.28 24.21 -20.37
C ALA A 170 21.40 25.43 -20.07
N TRP A 171 20.27 25.22 -19.38
CA TRP A 171 19.46 26.33 -18.86
C TRP A 171 20.22 27.15 -17.83
N ARG A 172 20.84 26.50 -16.83
CA ARG A 172 21.63 27.17 -15.79
C ARG A 172 22.82 27.96 -16.35
N TRP A 173 23.45 27.49 -17.43
CA TRP A 173 24.56 28.17 -18.10
C TRP A 173 24.11 29.32 -19.03
N GLY A 174 22.81 29.55 -19.18
CA GLY A 174 22.25 30.57 -20.08
C GLY A 174 22.37 30.23 -21.56
N TRP A 175 22.58 28.96 -21.93
CA TRP A 175 22.69 28.55 -23.34
C TRP A 175 21.36 28.58 -24.08
N LEU A 176 20.25 28.62 -23.33
CA LEU A 176 18.90 28.69 -23.88
C LEU A 176 18.44 30.14 -24.12
N ASP A 177 19.25 31.13 -23.74
CA ASP A 177 18.94 32.54 -23.97
C ASP A 177 19.01 32.90 -25.47
N GLY A 178 18.20 33.86 -25.91
CA GLY A 178 18.21 34.39 -27.28
C GLY A 178 17.56 33.50 -28.34
N LEU A 179 16.94 32.37 -27.97
CA LEU A 179 16.23 31.45 -28.89
C LEU A 179 14.82 31.94 -29.31
N GLY A 180 14.46 33.18 -28.97
CA GLY A 180 13.22 33.86 -29.38
C GLY A 180 11.99 33.50 -28.55
N TRP A 181 12.09 32.56 -27.60
CA TRP A 181 11.05 32.16 -26.65
C TRP A 181 11.60 32.33 -25.21
N PRO A 182 10.75 32.47 -24.18
CA PRO A 182 11.20 32.50 -22.79
C PRO A 182 12.02 31.25 -22.46
N GLU A 183 13.17 31.41 -21.79
CA GLU A 183 14.10 30.31 -21.49
C GLU A 183 13.44 29.11 -20.80
N SER A 184 12.49 29.35 -19.90
CA SER A 184 11.73 28.31 -19.19
C SER A 184 10.85 27.48 -20.12
N GLN A 185 10.28 28.09 -21.17
CA GLN A 185 9.48 27.39 -22.17
C GLN A 185 10.37 26.56 -23.10
N VAL A 186 11.55 27.08 -23.46
CA VAL A 186 12.55 26.34 -24.25
C VAL A 186 13.04 25.12 -23.47
N LEU A 187 13.37 25.28 -22.18
CA LEU A 187 13.73 24.17 -21.30
C LEU A 187 12.60 23.14 -21.22
N GLY A 188 11.36 23.58 -21.01
CA GLY A 188 10.18 22.71 -20.97
C GLY A 188 10.02 21.90 -22.27
N ALA A 189 10.17 22.54 -23.43
CA ALA A 189 10.11 21.87 -24.73
C ALA A 189 11.26 20.85 -24.92
N LEU A 190 12.48 21.22 -24.53
CA LEU A 190 13.64 20.31 -24.58
C LEU A 190 13.45 19.10 -23.66
N MET A 191 12.92 19.31 -22.47
CA MET A 191 12.59 18.24 -21.53
C MET A 191 11.51 17.31 -22.06
N LEU A 192 10.44 17.85 -22.65
CA LEU A 192 9.40 17.05 -23.30
C LEU A 192 9.94 16.26 -24.49
N ALA A 193 10.85 16.84 -25.28
CA ALA A 193 11.53 16.12 -26.36
C ALA A 193 12.38 14.96 -25.84
N LEU A 194 13.11 15.16 -24.73
CA LEU A 194 13.87 14.10 -24.07
C LEU A 194 12.96 13.01 -23.47
N VAL A 195 11.82 13.37 -22.90
CA VAL A 195 10.78 12.41 -22.46
C VAL A 195 10.30 11.59 -23.66
N GLY A 196 10.01 12.24 -24.80
CA GLY A 196 9.65 11.55 -26.04
C GLY A 196 10.74 10.60 -26.56
N MET A 197 12.00 11.02 -26.53
CA MET A 197 13.15 10.16 -26.83
C MET A 197 13.21 8.95 -25.89
N ASN A 198 12.99 9.16 -24.59
CA ASN A 198 13.00 8.11 -23.59
C ASN A 198 11.89 7.08 -23.83
N VAL A 199 10.68 7.55 -24.14
CA VAL A 199 9.56 6.69 -24.54
C VAL A 199 9.92 5.90 -25.80
N GLY A 200 10.54 6.53 -26.79
CA GLY A 200 11.03 5.86 -28.00
C GLY A 200 12.06 4.77 -27.71
N LEU A 201 13.00 5.02 -26.80
CA LEU A 201 13.96 4.01 -26.34
C LEU A 201 13.27 2.88 -25.57
N ALA A 202 12.27 3.18 -24.75
CA ALA A 202 11.49 2.16 -24.05
C ALA A 202 10.77 1.22 -25.03
N PHE A 203 10.18 1.76 -26.12
CA PHE A 203 9.59 0.93 -27.18
C PHE A 203 10.64 0.16 -27.99
N ARG A 204 11.79 0.75 -28.25
CA ARG A 204 12.89 0.10 -28.98
C ARG A 204 13.45 -1.10 -28.22
N HIS A 205 13.60 -0.96 -26.91
CA HIS A 205 14.20 -1.98 -26.05
C HIS A 205 13.19 -2.91 -25.38
N ASP A 206 11.90 -2.59 -25.51
CA ASP A 206 10.79 -3.24 -24.82
C ASP A 206 10.93 -3.28 -23.28
N GLU A 207 11.37 -2.17 -22.69
CA GLU A 207 11.74 -2.12 -21.28
C GLU A 207 10.91 -1.17 -20.42
N ASP A 208 10.25 -1.74 -19.40
CA ASP A 208 9.38 -1.00 -18.49
C ASP A 208 10.16 -0.02 -17.59
N ALA A 209 11.41 -0.34 -17.25
CA ALA A 209 12.22 0.54 -16.40
C ALA A 209 12.56 1.86 -17.10
N ILE A 210 12.79 1.81 -18.41
CA ILE A 210 13.06 2.98 -19.26
C ILE A 210 11.76 3.80 -19.42
N ALA A 211 10.64 3.12 -19.67
CA ALA A 211 9.32 3.76 -19.75
C ALA A 211 8.95 4.47 -18.43
N ALA A 212 9.12 3.81 -17.28
CA ALA A 212 8.82 4.36 -15.97
C ALA A 212 9.62 5.63 -15.68
N GLN A 213 10.91 5.67 -16.06
CA GLN A 213 11.74 6.86 -15.92
C GLN A 213 11.16 8.07 -16.67
N SER A 214 10.67 7.86 -17.90
CA SER A 214 10.12 8.96 -18.73
C SER A 214 8.95 9.67 -18.05
N ALA A 215 8.07 8.91 -17.41
CA ALA A 215 6.93 9.49 -16.72
C ALA A 215 7.26 10.08 -15.35
N LEU A 216 8.16 9.45 -14.58
CA LEU A 216 8.64 10.04 -13.32
C LEU A 216 9.28 11.41 -13.57
N VAL A 217 10.03 11.53 -14.67
CA VAL A 217 10.58 12.81 -15.12
C VAL A 217 9.46 13.76 -15.55
N LEU A 218 8.43 13.29 -16.26
CA LEU A 218 7.28 14.12 -16.64
C LEU A 218 6.48 14.65 -15.44
N PHE A 219 6.33 13.87 -14.37
CA PHE A 219 5.77 14.35 -13.10
C PHE A 219 6.62 15.47 -12.49
N ALA A 220 7.94 15.30 -12.46
CA ALA A 220 8.86 16.32 -11.94
C ALA A 220 8.87 17.61 -12.78
N ILE A 221 8.85 17.50 -14.12
CA ILE A 221 8.70 18.64 -15.03
C ILE A 221 7.33 19.30 -14.84
N GLY A 222 6.28 18.51 -14.63
CA GLY A 222 4.94 19.02 -14.35
C GLY A 222 4.87 19.88 -13.09
N SER A 223 5.60 19.50 -12.05
CA SER A 223 5.72 20.31 -10.84
C SER A 223 6.42 21.65 -11.09
N SER A 224 7.50 21.66 -11.88
CA SER A 224 8.20 22.91 -12.19
C SER A 224 7.41 23.81 -13.15
N ALA A 225 6.55 23.22 -13.99
CA ALA A 225 5.64 23.95 -14.85
C ALA A 225 4.68 24.87 -14.06
N GLY A 226 4.44 24.59 -12.78
CA GLY A 226 3.71 25.47 -11.88
C GLY A 226 4.29 26.89 -11.80
N ALA A 227 5.61 27.05 -11.90
CA ALA A 227 6.23 28.37 -11.91
C ALA A 227 5.84 29.23 -13.12
N VAL A 228 5.41 28.60 -14.23
CA VAL A 228 5.04 29.28 -15.49
C VAL A 228 3.52 29.36 -15.67
N TYR A 229 2.81 28.29 -15.30
CA TYR A 229 1.39 28.10 -15.60
C TYR A 229 0.49 28.05 -14.35
N GLY A 230 1.07 28.24 -13.16
CA GLY A 230 0.36 28.18 -11.88
C GLY A 230 -0.21 26.80 -11.57
N GLU A 231 -1.18 26.76 -10.65
CA GLU A 231 -1.83 25.53 -10.17
C GLU A 231 -2.48 24.72 -11.29
N THR A 232 -3.12 25.39 -12.25
CA THR A 232 -3.75 24.72 -13.40
C THR A 232 -2.73 24.00 -14.27
N GLY A 233 -1.53 24.57 -14.42
CA GLY A 233 -0.41 23.92 -15.07
C GLY A 233 -0.03 22.62 -14.38
N ILE A 234 0.18 22.68 -13.06
CA ILE A 234 0.52 21.51 -12.24
C ILE A 234 -0.52 20.40 -12.44
N ALA A 235 -1.81 20.73 -12.31
CA ALA A 235 -2.90 19.78 -12.48
C ALA A 235 -2.90 19.13 -13.88
N VAL A 236 -2.77 19.93 -14.95
CA VAL A 236 -2.75 19.43 -16.33
C VAL A 236 -1.55 18.52 -16.57
N PHE A 237 -0.36 18.91 -16.11
CA PHE A 237 0.84 18.09 -16.29
C PHE A 237 0.82 16.81 -15.46
N ILE A 238 0.23 16.81 -14.26
CA ILE A 238 -0.02 15.58 -13.49
C ILE A 238 -0.94 14.63 -14.27
N VAL A 239 -2.04 15.15 -14.83
CA VAL A 239 -2.95 14.35 -15.67
C VAL A 239 -2.23 13.81 -16.90
N MET A 240 -1.40 14.63 -17.56
CA MET A 240 -0.63 14.21 -18.73
C MET A 240 0.42 13.13 -18.38
N ALA A 241 1.11 13.27 -17.25
CA ALA A 241 2.07 12.27 -16.77
C ALA A 241 1.40 10.95 -16.40
N MET A 242 0.24 11.02 -15.73
CA MET A 242 -0.60 9.86 -15.44
C MET A 242 -1.10 9.20 -16.72
N ALA A 243 -1.61 9.99 -17.68
CA ALA A 243 -2.09 9.49 -18.96
C ALA A 243 -0.97 8.82 -19.78
N LEU A 244 0.26 9.36 -19.74
CA LEU A 244 1.43 8.73 -20.36
C LEU A 244 1.72 7.38 -19.70
N MET A 245 1.77 7.30 -18.36
CA MET A 245 2.03 6.04 -17.67
C MET A 245 0.97 4.98 -17.94
N HIS A 246 -0.30 5.34 -17.81
CA HIS A 246 -1.40 4.42 -18.06
C HIS A 246 -1.49 4.04 -19.53
N GLY A 247 -1.23 4.98 -20.46
CA GLY A 247 -1.16 4.71 -21.88
C GLY A 247 -0.06 3.70 -22.22
N LEU A 248 1.15 3.89 -21.68
CA LEU A 248 2.25 2.94 -21.85
C LEU A 248 1.93 1.58 -21.23
N ALA A 249 1.31 1.56 -20.04
CA ALA A 249 0.87 0.32 -19.41
C ALA A 249 -0.15 -0.45 -20.28
N LEU A 250 -1.13 0.25 -20.87
CA LEU A 250 -2.12 -0.33 -21.78
C LEU A 250 -1.50 -0.84 -23.07
N VAL A 251 -0.63 -0.06 -23.71
CA VAL A 251 0.01 -0.44 -24.98
C VAL A 251 0.96 -1.63 -24.79
N ARG A 252 1.64 -1.70 -23.65
CA ARG A 252 2.66 -2.72 -23.36
C ARG A 252 2.13 -3.89 -22.51
N SER A 253 0.85 -3.89 -22.14
CA SER A 253 0.29 -4.85 -21.17
C SER A 253 1.16 -4.99 -19.89
N SER A 254 1.67 -3.87 -19.38
CA SER A 254 2.63 -3.88 -18.26
C SER A 254 1.96 -3.60 -16.91
N GLY A 255 2.00 -4.60 -16.02
CA GLY A 255 1.61 -4.44 -14.62
C GLY A 255 2.57 -3.54 -13.84
N ASN A 256 3.85 -3.47 -14.20
CA ASN A 256 4.83 -2.57 -13.56
C ASN A 256 4.44 -1.10 -13.77
N LEU A 257 4.17 -0.73 -15.02
CA LEU A 257 3.78 0.64 -15.38
C LEU A 257 2.41 0.99 -14.83
N ALA A 258 1.45 0.07 -14.86
CA ALA A 258 0.13 0.27 -14.25
C ALA A 258 0.26 0.53 -12.75
N SER A 259 0.98 -0.34 -12.02
CA SER A 259 1.18 -0.22 -10.58
C SER A 259 1.86 1.09 -10.20
N LEU A 260 2.91 1.50 -10.93
CA LEU A 260 3.60 2.76 -10.69
C LEU A 260 2.74 3.97 -11.05
N GLY A 261 1.95 3.91 -12.13
CA GLY A 261 1.03 4.97 -12.54
C GLY A 261 -0.02 5.25 -11.46
N ILE A 262 -0.61 4.19 -10.89
CA ILE A 262 -1.58 4.26 -9.79
C ILE A 262 -0.96 4.90 -8.55
N SER A 263 0.21 4.41 -8.11
CA SER A 263 0.82 4.89 -6.88
C SER A 263 1.38 6.32 -7.01
N MET A 264 2.08 6.60 -8.10
CA MET A 264 2.82 7.84 -8.28
C MET A 264 1.90 9.03 -8.53
N SER A 265 0.83 8.84 -9.32
CA SER A 265 -0.11 9.92 -9.61
C SER A 265 -0.77 10.46 -8.34
N TYR A 266 -1.21 9.62 -7.41
CA TYR A 266 -1.72 10.09 -6.13
C TYR A 266 -0.65 10.68 -5.23
N LEU A 267 0.52 10.04 -5.14
CA LEU A 267 1.60 10.55 -4.32
C LEU A 267 1.94 11.99 -4.71
N TRP A 268 1.99 12.27 -6.02
CA TRP A 268 2.27 13.61 -6.54
C TRP A 268 1.16 14.62 -6.26
N VAL A 269 -0.12 14.22 -6.40
CA VAL A 269 -1.25 15.06 -6.00
C VAL A 269 -1.17 15.39 -4.51
N GLY A 270 -0.89 14.39 -3.67
CA GLY A 270 -0.72 14.57 -2.22
C GLY A 270 0.43 15.50 -1.85
N VAL A 271 1.58 15.38 -2.54
CA VAL A 271 2.73 16.28 -2.37
C VAL A 271 2.33 17.73 -2.67
N HIS A 272 1.62 17.99 -3.76
CA HIS A 272 1.18 19.34 -4.11
C HIS A 272 0.01 19.85 -3.24
N ALA A 273 -0.75 18.97 -2.60
CA ALA A 273 -1.76 19.37 -1.64
C ALA A 273 -1.17 19.77 -0.28
N LEU A 274 -0.07 19.11 0.15
CA LEU A 274 0.59 19.41 1.43
C LEU A 274 1.75 20.41 1.33
N SER A 275 2.30 20.62 0.13
CA SER A 275 3.46 21.49 -0.05
C SER A 275 3.13 22.92 0.40
N ASN A 276 4.03 23.52 1.17
CA ASN A 276 3.97 24.94 1.53
C ASN A 276 5.24 25.61 0.99
N ASP A 277 5.28 25.86 -0.32
CA ASP A 277 6.45 26.35 -1.06
C ASP A 277 7.74 25.57 -0.80
N TRP A 278 7.63 24.24 -0.80
CA TRP A 278 8.77 23.38 -0.52
C TRP A 278 9.84 23.53 -1.60
N ASN A 279 11.06 23.86 -1.18
CA ASN A 279 12.22 23.86 -2.07
C ASN A 279 12.96 22.52 -1.92
N ILE A 280 12.74 21.61 -2.87
CA ILE A 280 13.49 20.36 -2.97
C ILE A 280 14.59 20.57 -4.01
N LEU A 281 15.84 20.70 -3.56
CA LEU A 281 16.99 21.05 -4.40
C LEU A 281 16.76 22.39 -5.12
N SER A 282 16.53 22.37 -6.44
CA SER A 282 16.26 23.54 -7.27
C SER A 282 14.81 23.59 -7.78
N LEU A 283 13.96 22.66 -7.32
CA LEU A 283 12.54 22.62 -7.65
C LEU A 283 11.73 23.24 -6.50
N THR A 284 11.06 24.35 -6.80
CA THR A 284 10.03 24.91 -5.92
C THR A 284 8.71 24.20 -6.24
N LEU A 285 8.18 23.47 -5.26
CA LEU A 285 6.88 22.81 -5.35
C LEU A 285 5.81 23.79 -4.84
N LEU A 286 4.99 24.27 -5.77
CA LEU A 286 3.86 25.13 -5.45
C LEU A 286 2.64 24.31 -5.00
N PRO A 287 1.89 24.77 -3.98
CA PRO A 287 0.62 24.18 -3.62
C PRO A 287 -0.42 24.29 -4.74
N ILE A 288 -1.43 23.42 -4.70
CA ILE A 288 -2.70 23.65 -5.39
C ILE A 288 -3.68 24.18 -4.35
N GLU A 289 -3.87 25.50 -4.29
CA GLU A 289 -4.72 26.15 -3.29
C GLU A 289 -6.20 26.14 -3.69
N ASN A 290 -6.51 26.11 -4.99
CA ASN A 290 -7.89 26.11 -5.43
C ASN A 290 -8.57 24.74 -5.19
N ASP A 291 -9.49 24.71 -4.22
CA ASP A 291 -10.25 23.52 -3.81
C ASP A 291 -10.88 22.76 -4.98
N LEU A 292 -11.53 23.48 -5.89
CA LEU A 292 -12.20 22.89 -7.05
C LEU A 292 -11.18 22.25 -8.00
N THR A 293 -10.05 22.90 -8.25
CA THR A 293 -8.97 22.38 -9.09
C THR A 293 -8.39 21.10 -8.51
N LEU A 294 -8.08 21.09 -7.21
CA LEU A 294 -7.60 19.90 -6.51
C LEU A 294 -8.65 18.77 -6.51
N PHE A 295 -9.92 19.11 -6.30
CA PHE A 295 -11.02 18.15 -6.28
C PHE A 295 -11.24 17.50 -7.66
N LEU A 296 -11.20 18.30 -8.74
CA LEU A 296 -11.31 17.81 -10.11
C LEU A 296 -10.11 16.95 -10.50
N LEU A 297 -8.90 17.39 -10.12
CA LEU A 297 -7.67 16.62 -10.33
C LEU A 297 -7.75 15.25 -9.65
N LEU A 298 -8.12 15.23 -8.36
CA LEU A 298 -8.34 13.99 -7.62
C LEU A 298 -9.43 13.13 -8.27
N SER A 299 -10.52 13.71 -8.75
CA SER A 299 -11.59 12.97 -9.44
C SER A 299 -11.08 12.25 -10.69
N VAL A 300 -10.32 12.94 -11.55
CA VAL A 300 -9.76 12.36 -12.78
C VAL A 300 -8.72 11.29 -12.46
N VAL A 301 -7.77 11.59 -11.55
CA VAL A 301 -6.74 10.64 -11.12
C VAL A 301 -7.37 9.41 -10.47
N THR A 302 -8.38 9.61 -9.63
CA THR A 302 -9.10 8.52 -8.95
C THR A 302 -9.80 7.60 -9.92
N ALA A 303 -10.55 8.15 -10.88
CA ALA A 303 -11.25 7.36 -11.88
C ALA A 303 -10.28 6.55 -12.75
N ALA A 304 -9.19 7.18 -13.20
CA ALA A 304 -8.16 6.51 -14.00
C ALA A 304 -7.45 5.40 -13.20
N ASN A 305 -7.02 5.69 -11.98
CA ASN A 305 -6.32 4.74 -11.12
C ASN A 305 -7.21 3.54 -10.75
N ALA A 306 -8.47 3.78 -10.39
CA ALA A 306 -9.44 2.73 -10.11
C ALA A 306 -9.68 1.82 -11.32
N SER A 307 -9.74 2.40 -12.53
CA SER A 307 -9.91 1.65 -13.78
C SER A 307 -8.67 0.80 -14.10
N MET A 308 -7.48 1.38 -13.99
CA MET A 308 -6.21 0.68 -14.25
C MET A 308 -5.96 -0.44 -13.23
N ALA A 309 -6.26 -0.20 -11.95
CA ALA A 309 -6.12 -1.21 -10.92
C ALA A 309 -7.02 -2.43 -11.20
N ALA A 310 -8.23 -2.21 -11.73
CA ALA A 310 -9.13 -3.29 -12.11
C ALA A 310 -8.67 -4.02 -13.37
N ALA A 311 -8.21 -3.29 -14.39
CA ALA A 311 -7.77 -3.86 -15.66
C ALA A 311 -6.49 -4.69 -15.54
N PHE A 312 -5.56 -4.29 -14.66
CA PHE A 312 -4.24 -4.90 -14.53
C PHE A 312 -4.11 -5.86 -13.35
N VAL A 313 -5.19 -6.16 -12.62
CA VAL A 313 -5.11 -6.93 -11.37
C VAL A 313 -4.39 -8.28 -11.50
N HIS A 314 -4.51 -8.94 -12.66
CA HIS A 314 -3.90 -10.25 -12.93
C HIS A 314 -2.46 -10.18 -13.46
N HIS A 315 -1.89 -8.98 -13.64
CA HIS A 315 -0.53 -8.83 -14.12
C HIS A 315 0.47 -8.86 -12.96
N GLU A 316 1.66 -9.38 -13.23
CA GLU A 316 2.78 -9.27 -12.31
C GLU A 316 3.28 -7.82 -12.20
N ASN A 317 3.83 -7.47 -11.04
CA ASN A 317 4.43 -6.15 -10.85
C ASN A 317 5.56 -6.17 -9.81
N TRP A 318 6.46 -5.19 -9.92
CA TRP A 318 7.60 -5.03 -9.02
C TRP A 318 7.20 -4.77 -7.57
N LEU A 319 6.12 -4.06 -7.29
CA LEU A 319 5.74 -3.74 -5.90
C LEU A 319 5.30 -5.01 -5.15
N SER A 320 4.46 -5.85 -5.77
CA SER A 320 4.08 -7.16 -5.24
C SER A 320 5.28 -8.08 -5.06
N GLN A 321 6.23 -8.08 -6.00
CA GLN A 321 7.47 -8.85 -5.89
C GLN A 321 8.36 -8.34 -4.75
N ALA A 322 8.43 -7.03 -4.52
CA ALA A 322 9.17 -6.43 -3.42
C ALA A 322 8.58 -6.84 -2.06
N VAL A 323 7.26 -6.79 -1.90
CA VAL A 323 6.60 -7.26 -0.66
C VAL A 323 6.84 -8.76 -0.43
N LYS A 324 6.82 -9.56 -1.51
CA LYS A 324 7.17 -10.99 -1.46
C LYS A 324 8.61 -11.20 -1.00
N ALA A 325 9.55 -10.41 -1.50
CA ALA A 325 10.97 -10.50 -1.13
C ALA A 325 11.22 -10.15 0.35
N VAL A 326 10.39 -9.29 0.95
CA VAL A 326 10.43 -8.97 2.39
C VAL A 326 9.82 -10.09 3.24
N GLY A 327 9.10 -11.05 2.64
CA GLY A 327 8.51 -12.20 3.34
C GLY A 327 7.10 -11.95 3.88
N LEU A 328 6.41 -10.88 3.45
CA LEU A 328 5.06 -10.51 3.90
C LEU A 328 3.92 -11.12 3.05
N GLY A 329 4.25 -12.02 2.11
CA GLY A 329 3.31 -12.58 1.13
C GLY A 329 3.39 -11.90 -0.23
N LYS A 330 2.61 -12.36 -1.22
CA LYS A 330 2.53 -11.76 -2.57
C LYS A 330 1.16 -11.07 -2.72
N PRO A 331 1.00 -9.85 -2.17
CA PRO A 331 -0.24 -9.09 -2.37
C PRO A 331 -0.47 -8.81 -3.86
N GLY A 332 -1.74 -8.73 -4.26
CA GLY A 332 -2.16 -8.45 -5.62
C GLY A 332 -1.76 -7.05 -6.06
N LEU A 333 -1.65 -6.82 -7.38
CA LEU A 333 -1.31 -5.52 -7.94
C LEU A 333 -2.25 -4.43 -7.42
N TRP A 334 -3.56 -4.74 -7.41
CA TRP A 334 -4.59 -3.84 -6.91
C TRP A 334 -4.29 -3.43 -5.47
N ALA A 335 -4.08 -4.37 -4.54
CA ALA A 335 -3.83 -4.05 -3.14
C ALA A 335 -2.58 -3.19 -2.92
N VAL A 336 -1.44 -3.53 -3.52
CA VAL A 336 -0.19 -2.80 -3.26
C VAL A 336 -0.20 -1.41 -3.88
N SER A 337 -0.60 -1.31 -5.15
CA SER A 337 -0.61 -0.03 -5.87
C SER A 337 -1.63 0.94 -5.27
N VAL A 338 -2.82 0.46 -4.93
CA VAL A 338 -3.87 1.28 -4.29
C VAL A 338 -3.45 1.70 -2.89
N SER A 339 -2.85 0.80 -2.09
CA SER A 339 -2.39 1.15 -0.74
C SER A 339 -1.28 2.21 -0.77
N LEU A 340 -0.32 2.08 -1.69
CA LEU A 340 0.74 3.07 -1.84
C LEU A 340 0.20 4.41 -2.38
N GLY A 341 -0.72 4.37 -3.35
CA GLY A 341 -1.42 5.56 -3.82
C GLY A 341 -2.29 6.22 -2.75
N MET A 342 -2.87 5.43 -1.84
CA MET A 342 -3.69 5.94 -0.74
C MET A 342 -2.89 6.85 0.20
N VAL A 343 -1.57 6.67 0.33
CA VAL A 343 -0.72 7.60 1.09
C VAL A 343 -0.83 9.03 0.53
N GLY A 344 -0.74 9.18 -0.80
CA GLY A 344 -0.90 10.48 -1.46
C GLY A 344 -2.32 11.05 -1.38
N ALA A 345 -3.33 10.19 -1.52
CA ALA A 345 -4.72 10.60 -1.33
C ALA A 345 -4.98 11.08 0.11
N LEU A 346 -4.44 10.38 1.11
CA LEU A 346 -4.51 10.75 2.52
C LEU A 346 -3.76 12.05 2.82
N MET A 347 -2.62 12.30 2.17
CA MET A 347 -1.92 13.59 2.25
C MET A 347 -2.83 14.73 1.78
N ALA A 348 -3.53 14.57 0.65
CA ALA A 348 -4.44 15.59 0.13
C ALA A 348 -5.64 15.85 1.04
N ILE A 349 -6.23 14.78 1.59
CA ILE A 349 -7.32 14.86 2.58
C ILE A 349 -6.83 15.53 3.87
N ALA A 350 -5.62 15.18 4.34
CA ALA A 350 -5.04 15.73 5.56
C ALA A 350 -4.74 17.23 5.44
N ALA A 351 -4.33 17.68 4.25
CA ALA A 351 -4.08 19.10 3.97
C ALA A 351 -5.32 19.97 4.19
N HIS A 352 -6.51 19.45 3.89
CA HIS A 352 -7.78 20.18 3.97
C HIS A 352 -8.69 19.68 5.10
N ARG A 353 -8.12 19.03 6.12
CA ARG A 353 -8.91 18.39 7.20
C ARG A 353 -9.77 19.37 8.01
N SER A 354 -9.42 20.65 8.04
CA SER A 354 -10.21 21.70 8.70
C SER A 354 -11.56 21.91 8.02
N GLU A 355 -11.65 21.61 6.73
CA GLU A 355 -12.86 21.73 5.93
C GLU A 355 -13.54 20.36 5.81
N THR A 356 -14.18 19.96 6.90
CA THR A 356 -14.76 18.61 7.06
C THR A 356 -15.63 18.16 5.88
N GLY A 357 -16.47 19.04 5.31
CA GLY A 357 -17.29 18.75 4.14
C GLY A 357 -16.48 18.44 2.88
N TYR A 358 -15.41 19.20 2.63
CA TYR A 358 -14.49 19.01 1.49
C TYR A 358 -13.73 17.69 1.62
N ALA A 359 -13.14 17.45 2.79
CA ALA A 359 -12.37 16.25 3.07
C ALA A 359 -13.24 14.97 3.00
N LEU A 360 -14.49 15.02 3.50
CA LEU A 360 -15.46 13.93 3.36
C LEU A 360 -15.85 13.67 1.90
N ALA A 361 -15.98 14.72 1.08
CA ALA A 361 -16.29 14.60 -0.35
C ALA A 361 -15.17 13.87 -1.10
N GLN A 362 -13.91 14.26 -0.85
CA GLN A 362 -12.74 13.59 -1.41
C GLN A 362 -12.69 12.12 -0.99
N LEU A 363 -12.90 11.86 0.30
CA LEU A 363 -12.89 10.50 0.84
C LEU A 363 -13.99 9.62 0.20
N MET A 364 -15.20 10.14 0.05
CA MET A 364 -16.31 9.37 -0.53
C MET A 364 -16.14 9.13 -2.03
N LEU A 365 -15.57 10.09 -2.75
CA LEU A 365 -15.16 9.92 -4.15
C LEU A 365 -14.16 8.76 -4.31
N LEU A 366 -13.10 8.76 -3.50
CA LEU A 366 -12.10 7.67 -3.43
C LEU A 366 -12.75 6.33 -3.09
N THR A 367 -13.59 6.32 -2.06
CA THR A 367 -14.25 5.12 -1.56
C THR A 367 -15.15 4.49 -2.62
N LEU A 368 -15.99 5.29 -3.28
CA LEU A 368 -16.88 4.78 -4.32
C LEU A 368 -16.10 4.25 -5.53
N ALA A 369 -15.08 4.97 -5.99
CA ALA A 369 -14.28 4.55 -7.14
C ALA A 369 -13.55 3.23 -6.88
N PHE A 370 -12.86 3.11 -5.74
CA PHE A 370 -12.13 1.88 -5.40
C PHE A 370 -13.03 0.72 -5.00
N THR A 371 -14.17 0.99 -4.36
CA THR A 371 -15.20 -0.05 -4.14
C THR A 371 -15.69 -0.62 -5.46
N SER A 372 -15.92 0.25 -6.45
CA SER A 372 -16.37 -0.16 -7.78
C SER A 372 -15.30 -0.94 -8.54
N SER A 373 -14.04 -0.43 -8.52
CA SER A 373 -12.87 -1.13 -9.06
C SER A 373 -12.71 -2.53 -8.46
N TYR A 374 -12.80 -2.63 -7.14
CA TYR A 374 -12.74 -3.90 -6.43
C TYR A 374 -13.86 -4.86 -6.85
N LEU A 375 -15.10 -4.40 -6.98
CA LEU A 375 -16.20 -5.25 -7.42
C LEU A 375 -16.01 -5.75 -8.85
N VAL A 376 -15.43 -4.94 -9.75
CA VAL A 376 -15.04 -5.39 -11.09
C VAL A 376 -14.01 -6.52 -11.00
N VAL A 377 -12.96 -6.35 -10.19
CA VAL A 377 -11.96 -7.39 -9.92
C VAL A 377 -12.60 -8.68 -9.37
N ARG A 378 -13.66 -8.56 -8.56
CA ARG A 378 -14.42 -9.69 -8.01
C ARG A 378 -15.43 -10.29 -8.99
N GLY A 379 -15.42 -9.86 -10.25
CA GLY A 379 -16.23 -10.41 -11.33
C GLY A 379 -17.63 -9.79 -11.46
N VAL A 380 -17.90 -8.63 -10.86
CA VAL A 380 -19.12 -7.87 -11.14
C VAL A 380 -18.94 -7.13 -12.46
N SER A 381 -19.81 -7.40 -13.44
CA SER A 381 -19.75 -6.73 -14.74
C SER A 381 -19.88 -5.21 -14.59
N TRP A 382 -19.00 -4.46 -15.25
CA TRP A 382 -19.00 -2.99 -15.24
C TRP A 382 -20.37 -2.38 -15.59
N THR A 383 -21.12 -3.00 -16.51
CA THR A 383 -22.46 -2.56 -16.91
C THR A 383 -23.49 -2.51 -15.77
N ARG A 384 -23.29 -3.29 -14.70
CA ARG A 384 -24.15 -3.26 -13.51
C ARG A 384 -23.75 -2.18 -12.51
N LEU A 385 -22.47 -1.78 -12.51
CA LEU A 385 -21.94 -0.76 -11.62
C LEU A 385 -22.07 0.64 -12.20
N MET A 386 -21.91 0.78 -13.52
CA MET A 386 -21.95 2.03 -14.26
C MET A 386 -23.13 2.95 -13.90
N PRO A 387 -24.39 2.46 -13.74
CA PRO A 387 -25.51 3.33 -13.38
C PRO A 387 -25.39 4.01 -12.02
N PHE A 388 -24.65 3.43 -11.09
CA PHE A 388 -24.44 3.96 -9.74
C PHE A 388 -23.14 4.75 -9.61
N VAL A 389 -22.17 4.49 -10.49
CA VAL A 389 -20.81 5.01 -10.37
C VAL A 389 -20.54 6.04 -11.46
N LEU A 390 -20.58 5.64 -12.73
CA LEU A 390 -20.20 6.51 -13.83
C LEU A 390 -21.32 7.48 -14.22
N ALA A 391 -22.57 7.02 -14.28
CA ALA A 391 -23.68 7.84 -14.75
C ALA A 391 -23.96 9.09 -13.88
N PRO A 392 -24.03 9.00 -12.54
CA PRO A 392 -24.32 10.17 -11.71
C PRO A 392 -23.11 11.12 -11.56
N MET A 393 -21.88 10.63 -11.69
CA MET A 393 -20.68 11.39 -11.34
C MET A 393 -20.47 12.68 -12.12
N PRO A 394 -20.59 12.72 -13.45
CA PRO A 394 -20.48 13.97 -14.21
C PRO A 394 -21.50 15.03 -13.75
N PHE A 395 -22.71 14.62 -13.38
CA PHE A 395 -23.75 15.53 -12.88
C PHE A 395 -23.44 16.02 -11.46
N LEU A 396 -22.94 15.14 -10.59
CA LEU A 396 -22.53 15.52 -9.24
C LEU A 396 -21.35 16.50 -9.27
N ILE A 397 -20.35 16.23 -10.11
CA ILE A 397 -19.17 17.11 -10.29
C ILE A 397 -19.58 18.44 -10.93
N ALA A 398 -20.42 18.42 -11.98
CA ALA A 398 -20.89 19.65 -12.61
C ALA A 398 -21.76 20.48 -11.64
N GLY A 399 -22.65 19.83 -10.87
CA GLY A 399 -23.45 20.48 -9.84
C GLY A 399 -22.58 21.11 -8.76
N LEU A 400 -21.59 20.38 -8.26
CA LEU A 400 -20.60 20.90 -7.31
C LEU A 400 -19.86 22.11 -7.88
N ALA A 401 -19.36 22.04 -9.11
CA ALA A 401 -18.63 23.14 -9.75
C ALA A 401 -19.51 24.39 -9.94
N LEU A 402 -20.79 24.22 -10.32
CA LEU A 402 -21.73 25.33 -10.47
C LEU A 402 -22.06 26.01 -9.13
N LEU A 403 -22.20 25.22 -8.06
CA LEU A 403 -22.44 25.73 -6.72
C LEU A 403 -21.19 26.44 -6.17
N ASN A 404 -20.02 25.83 -6.30
CA ASN A 404 -18.76 26.37 -5.81
C ASN A 404 -18.34 27.65 -6.57
N ALA A 405 -18.69 27.76 -7.86
CA ALA A 405 -18.46 28.97 -8.65
C ALA A 405 -19.50 30.08 -8.42
N ASP A 406 -20.42 29.92 -7.45
CA ASP A 406 -21.53 30.83 -7.15
C ASP A 406 -22.43 31.16 -8.37
N LEU A 407 -22.40 30.33 -9.41
CA LEU A 407 -23.27 30.47 -10.59
C LEU A 407 -24.72 30.10 -10.26
N VAL A 408 -24.90 29.23 -9.26
CA VAL A 408 -26.19 28.82 -8.71
C VAL A 408 -26.09 28.89 -7.20
N SER A 409 -26.98 29.64 -6.54
CA SER A 409 -27.05 29.70 -5.07
C SER A 409 -28.21 28.88 -4.54
N VAL A 410 -27.89 27.83 -3.77
CA VAL A 410 -28.88 26.98 -3.09
C VAL A 410 -28.50 26.87 -1.63
N LYS A 411 -29.45 27.12 -0.73
CA LYS A 411 -29.28 26.86 0.69
C LYS A 411 -29.78 25.46 1.02
N PHE A 412 -28.88 24.59 1.43
CA PHE A 412 -29.22 23.23 1.86
C PHE A 412 -29.66 23.20 3.32
N PRO A 413 -30.50 22.22 3.71
CA PRO A 413 -30.88 22.03 5.10
C PRO A 413 -29.66 21.68 5.96
N PHE A 414 -29.72 21.98 7.26
CA PHE A 414 -28.65 21.71 8.23
C PHE A 414 -27.30 22.40 7.93
N ASP A 415 -27.35 23.53 7.22
CA ASP A 415 -26.17 24.32 6.84
C ASP A 415 -25.08 23.50 6.11
N LEU A 416 -25.51 22.49 5.34
CA LEU A 416 -24.60 21.69 4.52
C LEU A 416 -24.01 22.54 3.39
N ASN A 417 -22.69 22.51 3.25
CA ASN A 417 -22.01 23.08 2.08
C ASN A 417 -22.08 22.14 0.87
N GLU A 418 -21.70 22.63 -0.30
CA GLU A 418 -21.77 21.93 -1.58
C GLU A 418 -20.97 20.63 -1.59
N TYR A 419 -19.81 20.61 -0.94
CA TYR A 419 -18.99 19.41 -0.79
C TYR A 419 -19.64 18.39 0.14
N SER A 420 -20.29 18.80 1.22
CA SER A 420 -21.04 17.90 2.10
C SER A 420 -22.21 17.23 1.38
N VAL A 421 -22.90 17.98 0.51
CA VAL A 421 -23.97 17.43 -0.33
C VAL A 421 -23.42 16.40 -1.30
N PHE A 422 -22.27 16.69 -1.94
CA PHE A 422 -21.56 15.74 -2.80
C PHE A 422 -21.17 14.48 -2.01
N ALA A 423 -20.64 14.64 -0.80
CA ALA A 423 -20.22 13.53 0.06
C ALA A 423 -21.43 12.62 0.38
N VAL A 424 -22.54 13.19 0.85
CA VAL A 424 -23.77 12.44 1.17
C VAL A 424 -24.31 11.69 -0.05
N ALA A 425 -24.40 12.34 -1.20
CA ALA A 425 -24.87 11.69 -2.43
C ALA A 425 -23.97 10.51 -2.81
N THR A 426 -22.64 10.69 -2.74
CA THR A 426 -21.65 9.67 -3.05
C THR A 426 -21.67 8.52 -2.04
N THR A 427 -21.89 8.81 -0.76
CA THR A 427 -22.09 7.80 0.29
C THR A 427 -23.31 6.93 0.00
N LEU A 428 -24.45 7.54 -0.38
CA LEU A 428 -25.67 6.79 -0.71
C LEU A 428 -25.46 5.87 -1.93
N LEU A 429 -24.75 6.36 -2.95
CA LEU A 429 -24.38 5.55 -4.11
C LEU A 429 -23.47 4.37 -3.72
N CYS A 430 -22.45 4.63 -2.89
CA CYS A 430 -21.53 3.60 -2.40
C CYS A 430 -22.25 2.53 -1.57
N ILE A 431 -23.13 2.94 -0.65
CA ILE A 431 -23.98 2.02 0.12
C ILE A 431 -24.85 1.19 -0.84
N GLY A 432 -25.51 1.82 -1.81
CA GLY A 432 -26.33 1.12 -2.79
C GLY A 432 -25.55 0.05 -3.56
N VAL A 433 -24.34 0.37 -4.02
CA VAL A 433 -23.45 -0.56 -4.72
C VAL A 433 -23.04 -1.74 -3.81
N LEU A 434 -22.63 -1.46 -2.58
CA LEU A 434 -22.21 -2.49 -1.62
C LEU A 434 -23.36 -3.41 -1.22
N LEU A 435 -24.55 -2.86 -0.95
CA LEU A 435 -25.75 -3.64 -0.60
C LEU A 435 -26.18 -4.57 -1.73
N ASN A 436 -26.06 -4.14 -2.99
CA ASN A 436 -26.40 -4.96 -4.15
C ASN A 436 -25.39 -6.09 -4.42
N HIS A 437 -24.15 -5.97 -3.91
CA HIS A 437 -23.06 -6.89 -4.21
C HIS A 437 -22.33 -7.47 -2.98
N GLN A 438 -23.00 -7.55 -1.83
CA GLN A 438 -22.41 -7.99 -0.56
C GLN A 438 -21.68 -9.33 -0.63
N ALA A 439 -22.21 -10.29 -1.40
CA ALA A 439 -21.64 -11.64 -1.53
C ALA A 439 -20.29 -11.66 -2.27
N ARG A 440 -19.94 -10.58 -2.97
CA ARG A 440 -18.69 -10.45 -3.73
C ARG A 440 -17.57 -9.78 -2.94
N VAL A 441 -17.83 -9.31 -1.72
CA VAL A 441 -16.83 -8.64 -0.88
C VAL A 441 -16.18 -9.65 0.06
N SER A 442 -14.85 -9.77 0.02
CA SER A 442 -14.09 -10.64 0.94
C SER A 442 -13.98 -10.04 2.32
N ASP A 443 -13.74 -10.91 3.27
CA ASP A 443 -13.52 -10.57 4.66
C ASP A 443 -12.24 -9.73 4.83
N HIS A 444 -11.20 -10.01 4.05
CA HIS A 444 -9.94 -9.24 4.02
C HIS A 444 -10.18 -7.76 3.72
N VAL A 445 -10.95 -7.46 2.67
CA VAL A 445 -11.24 -6.08 2.29
C VAL A 445 -12.13 -5.38 3.31
N LEU A 446 -13.07 -6.10 3.94
CA LEU A 446 -13.93 -5.51 4.96
C LEU A 446 -13.17 -5.02 6.18
N TRP A 447 -12.28 -5.86 6.76
CA TRP A 447 -11.52 -5.41 7.93
C TRP A 447 -10.41 -4.41 7.57
N MET A 448 -9.75 -4.54 6.40
CA MET A 448 -8.78 -3.53 5.95
C MET A 448 -9.46 -2.17 5.68
N GLY A 449 -10.62 -2.19 5.01
CA GLY A 449 -11.41 -0.99 4.77
C GLY A 449 -11.89 -0.34 6.06
N ALA A 450 -12.32 -1.14 7.04
CA ALA A 450 -12.68 -0.64 8.37
C ALA A 450 -11.50 0.05 9.08
N LEU A 451 -10.29 -0.52 9.05
CA LEU A 451 -9.09 0.11 9.61
C LEU A 451 -8.79 1.46 8.95
N VAL A 452 -8.89 1.54 7.62
CA VAL A 452 -8.67 2.78 6.87
C VAL A 452 -9.72 3.83 7.23
N ILE A 453 -11.01 3.46 7.28
CA ILE A 453 -12.09 4.36 7.69
C ILE A 453 -11.87 4.86 9.12
N VAL A 454 -11.45 3.99 10.05
CA VAL A 454 -11.15 4.38 11.43
C VAL A 454 -10.02 5.39 11.50
N LEU A 455 -8.92 5.14 10.78
CA LEU A 455 -7.79 6.06 10.71
C LEU A 455 -8.23 7.42 10.15
N LEU A 456 -9.02 7.42 9.08
CA LEU A 456 -9.56 8.64 8.48
C LEU A 456 -10.46 9.42 9.43
N LEU A 457 -11.43 8.76 10.07
CA LEU A 457 -12.31 9.41 11.05
C LEU A 457 -11.51 10.01 12.21
N THR A 458 -10.46 9.31 12.65
CA THR A 458 -9.54 9.79 13.70
C THR A 458 -8.80 11.07 13.26
N LEU A 459 -8.38 11.14 12.00
CA LEU A 459 -7.65 12.30 11.46
C LEU A 459 -8.57 13.49 11.11
N LEU A 460 -9.83 13.22 10.75
CA LEU A 460 -10.78 14.19 10.22
C LEU A 460 -11.66 14.84 11.28
N ILE A 461 -11.95 14.15 12.38
CA ILE A 461 -12.82 14.67 13.44
C ILE A 461 -11.93 15.29 14.53
N PRO A 462 -11.86 16.63 14.63
CA PRO A 462 -11.03 17.30 15.64
C PRO A 462 -11.63 17.10 17.03
N ALA A 463 -10.93 16.37 17.89
CA ALA A 463 -11.37 16.01 19.25
C ALA A 463 -10.44 16.60 20.32
N ASP A 464 -10.03 17.86 20.17
CA ASP A 464 -9.06 18.55 21.05
C ASP A 464 -9.62 19.00 22.40
N ASP A 465 -10.93 19.19 22.49
CA ASP A 465 -11.59 19.76 23.67
C ASP A 465 -12.32 18.74 24.55
N GLY A 466 -12.36 17.46 24.15
CA GLY A 466 -13.16 16.43 24.84
C GLY A 466 -14.67 16.67 24.79
N GLY A 467 -15.14 17.56 23.92
CA GLY A 467 -16.52 18.01 23.81
C GLY A 467 -17.37 17.20 22.84
N GLN A 468 -18.18 17.90 22.04
CA GLN A 468 -19.14 17.27 21.13
C GLN A 468 -18.45 16.46 20.02
N ASN A 469 -17.33 16.96 19.50
CA ASN A 469 -16.61 16.26 18.43
C ASN A 469 -15.92 14.99 18.95
N ALA A 470 -15.43 14.97 20.20
CA ALA A 470 -14.91 13.75 20.82
C ALA A 470 -15.98 12.66 20.93
N ARG A 471 -17.23 13.04 21.26
CA ARG A 471 -18.37 12.11 21.25
C ARG A 471 -18.73 11.64 19.85
N LEU A 472 -18.69 12.53 18.87
CA LEU A 472 -18.92 12.18 17.47
C LEU A 472 -17.85 11.22 16.94
N LEU A 473 -16.59 11.42 17.34
CA LEU A 473 -15.50 10.48 17.07
C LEU A 473 -15.81 9.12 17.70
N LEU A 474 -16.04 9.03 19.02
CA LEU A 474 -16.38 7.77 19.67
C LEU A 474 -17.62 7.08 19.06
N GLY A 475 -18.67 7.84 18.75
CA GLY A 475 -19.87 7.32 18.12
C GLY A 475 -19.60 6.75 16.72
N SER A 476 -18.85 7.47 15.89
CA SER A 476 -18.50 7.01 14.54
C SER A 476 -17.54 5.80 14.57
N GLN A 477 -16.58 5.78 15.49
CA GLN A 477 -15.74 4.60 15.77
C GLN A 477 -16.58 3.40 16.21
N GLY A 478 -17.57 3.64 17.08
CA GLY A 478 -18.56 2.65 17.51
C GLY A 478 -19.30 1.99 16.35
N VAL A 479 -19.80 2.79 15.41
CA VAL A 479 -20.51 2.28 14.22
C VAL A 479 -19.61 1.34 13.40
N VAL A 480 -18.34 1.71 13.18
CA VAL A 480 -17.42 0.89 12.38
C VAL A 480 -17.04 -0.40 13.12
N TRP A 481 -16.64 -0.31 14.39
CA TRP A 481 -16.17 -1.47 15.16
C TRP A 481 -17.28 -2.46 15.50
N LEU A 482 -18.43 -1.98 15.96
CA LEU A 482 -19.58 -2.84 16.24
C LEU A 482 -20.13 -3.44 14.94
N GLY A 483 -20.14 -2.65 13.85
CA GLY A 483 -20.52 -3.13 12.52
C GLY A 483 -19.61 -4.25 12.03
N LEU A 484 -18.29 -4.09 12.15
CA LEU A 484 -17.32 -5.12 11.78
C LEU A 484 -17.49 -6.38 12.63
N GLY A 485 -17.68 -6.23 13.95
CA GLY A 485 -17.94 -7.36 14.85
C GLY A 485 -19.22 -8.11 14.50
N TYR A 486 -20.30 -7.39 14.20
CA TYR A 486 -21.57 -8.00 13.74
C TYR A 486 -21.39 -8.77 12.44
N VAL A 487 -20.69 -8.19 11.46
CA VAL A 487 -20.42 -8.86 10.17
C VAL A 487 -19.51 -10.06 10.35
N ALA A 488 -18.49 -9.99 11.22
CA ALA A 488 -17.62 -11.11 11.56
C ALA A 488 -18.39 -12.32 12.08
N VAL A 489 -19.30 -12.08 13.04
CA VAL A 489 -20.18 -13.11 13.62
C VAL A 489 -21.15 -13.68 12.58
N ARG A 490 -21.71 -12.83 11.71
CA ARG A 490 -22.65 -13.26 10.66
C ARG A 490 -21.99 -14.09 9.56
N ARG A 491 -20.72 -13.79 9.24
CA ARG A 491 -19.94 -14.50 8.21
C ARG A 491 -19.09 -15.64 8.76
N SER A 492 -19.09 -15.84 10.08
CA SER A 492 -18.20 -16.79 10.77
C SER A 492 -16.73 -16.60 10.38
N SER A 493 -16.27 -15.35 10.33
CA SER A 493 -14.95 -14.99 9.83
C SER A 493 -13.94 -14.76 10.96
N PRO A 494 -12.94 -15.63 11.13
CA PRO A 494 -11.96 -15.51 12.21
C PRO A 494 -11.09 -14.26 12.11
N SER A 495 -10.65 -13.90 10.90
CA SER A 495 -9.80 -12.73 10.67
C SER A 495 -10.51 -11.42 10.98
N MET A 496 -11.77 -11.25 10.54
CA MET A 496 -12.58 -10.07 10.91
C MET A 496 -12.87 -10.02 12.41
N ALA A 497 -13.14 -11.16 13.05
CA ALA A 497 -13.35 -11.21 14.50
C ALA A 497 -12.11 -10.77 15.27
N GLY A 498 -10.94 -11.25 14.84
CA GLY A 498 -9.64 -10.83 15.38
C GLY A 498 -9.46 -9.32 15.36
N VAL A 499 -9.66 -8.71 14.18
CA VAL A 499 -9.53 -7.25 14.01
C VAL A 499 -10.60 -6.50 14.80
N ALA A 500 -11.86 -6.93 14.73
CA ALA A 500 -12.97 -6.27 15.44
C ALA A 500 -12.80 -6.28 16.96
N VAL A 501 -12.14 -7.29 17.54
CA VAL A 501 -11.93 -7.38 18.98
C VAL A 501 -10.64 -6.66 19.39
N LEU A 502 -9.53 -6.85 18.68
CA LEU A 502 -8.23 -6.34 19.10
C LEU A 502 -7.96 -4.90 18.66
N ALA A 503 -8.38 -4.51 17.45
CA ALA A 503 -8.07 -3.19 16.90
C ALA A 503 -8.69 -2.01 17.69
N PRO A 504 -9.91 -2.08 18.25
CA PRO A 504 -10.43 -0.99 19.07
C PRO A 504 -9.61 -0.73 20.33
N TYR A 505 -9.10 -1.80 20.97
CA TYR A 505 -8.17 -1.69 22.09
C TYR A 505 -6.81 -1.15 21.64
N GLY A 506 -6.28 -1.65 20.51
CA GLY A 506 -5.06 -1.12 19.89
C GLY A 506 -5.15 0.37 19.57
N TRP A 507 -6.29 0.82 19.04
CA TRP A 507 -6.58 2.23 18.76
C TRP A 507 -6.48 3.07 20.05
N LEU A 508 -7.09 2.62 21.16
CA LEU A 508 -6.97 3.31 22.45
C LEU A 508 -5.53 3.36 22.98
N LEU A 509 -4.75 2.29 22.78
CA LEU A 509 -3.36 2.24 23.23
C LEU A 509 -2.48 3.29 22.55
N VAL A 510 -2.73 3.63 21.28
CA VAL A 510 -1.99 4.68 20.56
C VAL A 510 -2.12 6.03 21.26
N PHE A 511 -3.33 6.42 21.66
CA PHE A 511 -3.60 7.67 22.40
C PHE A 511 -3.13 7.62 23.84
N ALA A 512 -3.31 6.47 24.51
CA ALA A 512 -2.93 6.30 25.91
C ALA A 512 -1.42 6.42 26.13
N THR A 513 -0.62 6.10 25.11
CA THR A 513 0.84 6.12 25.17
C THR A 513 1.47 7.39 24.56
N ASN A 514 0.65 8.33 24.07
CA ASN A 514 1.06 9.53 23.34
C ASN A 514 2.04 9.20 22.18
N VAL A 515 1.87 8.03 21.57
CA VAL A 515 2.74 7.55 20.47
C VAL A 515 2.62 8.45 19.25
N GLU A 516 1.44 9.02 18.99
CA GLU A 516 1.20 10.00 17.92
C GLU A 516 2.14 11.22 17.98
N GLN A 517 2.36 11.79 19.17
CA GLN A 517 3.20 12.97 19.39
C GLN A 517 4.68 12.66 19.16
N ARG A 518 5.07 11.37 19.19
CA ARG A 518 6.46 10.92 19.02
C ARG A 518 6.78 10.45 17.61
N LEU A 519 5.79 9.93 16.87
CA LEU A 519 5.98 9.42 15.51
C LEU A 519 5.82 10.49 14.44
N VAL A 520 4.96 11.50 14.66
CA VAL A 520 4.69 12.53 13.67
C VAL A 520 5.01 13.88 14.31
N ASN A 521 6.16 14.45 13.93
CA ASN A 521 6.58 15.79 14.32
C ASN A 521 5.79 16.85 13.52
N ALA A 522 4.47 16.81 13.63
CA ALA A 522 3.55 17.76 13.01
C ALA A 522 2.43 18.09 14.00
N ASP A 523 1.78 19.23 13.80
CA ASP A 523 0.60 19.70 14.55
C ASP A 523 -0.60 18.74 14.40
N LEU A 524 -0.51 17.53 14.93
CA LEU A 524 -1.66 16.66 15.12
C LEU A 524 -2.53 17.27 16.22
N VAL A 525 -3.80 17.53 15.87
CA VAL A 525 -4.82 17.93 16.83
C VAL A 525 -4.84 16.86 17.93
N PRO A 526 -4.57 17.21 19.20
CA PRO A 526 -4.54 16.22 20.27
C PRO A 526 -5.92 15.58 20.40
N ILE A 527 -5.97 14.27 20.61
CA ILE A 527 -7.24 13.58 20.86
C ILE A 527 -7.47 13.51 22.36
N VAL A 528 -8.42 14.31 22.82
CA VAL A 528 -8.88 14.38 24.19
C VAL A 528 -10.26 13.75 24.25
N LEU A 529 -10.41 12.70 25.05
CA LEU A 529 -11.67 12.00 25.26
C LEU A 529 -12.14 12.26 26.69
N SER A 530 -13.42 12.61 26.87
CA SER A 530 -14.00 12.77 28.21
C SER A 530 -13.89 11.47 29.01
N GLU A 531 -13.49 11.55 30.28
CA GLU A 531 -13.30 10.39 31.15
C GLU A 531 -14.55 9.49 31.27
N VAL A 532 -15.74 10.12 31.26
CA VAL A 532 -17.03 9.42 31.37
C VAL A 532 -17.36 8.71 30.05
N ASP A 533 -17.21 9.42 28.93
CA ASP A 533 -17.48 8.88 27.60
C ASP A 533 -16.52 7.74 27.27
N LEU A 534 -15.24 7.86 27.67
CA LEU A 534 -14.24 6.82 27.52
C LEU A 534 -14.52 5.60 28.42
N GLY A 535 -14.96 5.82 29.67
CA GLY A 535 -15.41 4.74 30.56
C GLY A 535 -16.59 3.96 29.97
N ALA A 536 -17.58 4.66 29.42
CA ALA A 536 -18.72 4.05 28.74
C ALA A 536 -18.28 3.29 27.48
N TRP A 537 -17.38 3.87 26.67
CA TRP A 537 -16.81 3.24 25.49
C TRP A 537 -16.07 1.94 25.82
N MET A 538 -15.25 1.94 26.87
CA MET A 538 -14.54 0.73 27.34
C MET A 538 -15.51 -0.40 27.72
N LEU A 539 -16.65 -0.08 28.34
CA LEU A 539 -17.69 -1.07 28.63
C LEU A 539 -18.35 -1.60 27.35
N VAL A 540 -18.60 -0.75 26.36
CA VAL A 540 -19.10 -1.17 25.03
C VAL A 540 -18.12 -2.14 24.37
N LEU A 541 -16.82 -1.86 24.43
CA LEU A 541 -15.79 -2.75 23.89
C LEU A 541 -15.78 -4.12 24.59
N VAL A 542 -15.94 -4.15 25.91
CA VAL A 542 -16.05 -5.41 26.67
C VAL A 542 -17.27 -6.22 26.20
N VAL A 543 -18.43 -5.57 26.03
CA VAL A 543 -19.65 -6.23 25.53
C VAL A 543 -19.46 -6.75 24.10
N GLN A 544 -18.85 -5.95 23.22
CA GLN A 544 -18.51 -6.35 21.85
C GLN A 544 -17.58 -7.56 21.84
N GLN A 545 -16.50 -7.53 22.62
CA GLN A 545 -15.54 -8.62 22.75
C GLN A 545 -16.24 -9.93 23.12
N ILE A 546 -17.08 -9.93 24.15
CA ILE A 546 -17.79 -11.14 24.60
C ILE A 546 -18.73 -11.63 23.49
N SER A 547 -19.45 -10.73 22.84
CA SER A 547 -20.43 -11.05 21.80
C SER A 547 -19.77 -11.72 20.59
N VAL A 548 -18.60 -11.23 20.16
CA VAL A 548 -17.83 -11.81 19.05
C VAL A 548 -17.16 -13.12 19.48
N ASN A 549 -16.49 -13.12 20.63
CA ASN A 549 -15.73 -14.26 21.11
C ASN A 549 -16.60 -15.46 21.49
N HIS A 550 -17.87 -15.25 21.87
CA HIS A 550 -18.81 -16.35 22.07
C HIS A 550 -18.90 -17.27 20.85
N ARG A 551 -18.73 -16.76 19.63
CA ARG A 551 -18.80 -17.58 18.41
C ARG A 551 -17.44 -17.91 17.80
N LEU A 552 -16.48 -16.99 17.92
CA LEU A 552 -15.21 -17.06 17.19
C LEU A 552 -13.97 -16.97 18.11
N GLY A 553 -14.16 -17.09 19.43
CA GLY A 553 -13.10 -16.90 20.41
C GLY A 553 -12.02 -17.99 20.43
N GLU A 554 -12.28 -19.16 19.84
CA GLU A 554 -11.29 -20.23 19.65
C GLU A 554 -10.36 -19.97 18.45
N ALA A 555 -10.61 -18.92 17.65
CA ALA A 555 -9.73 -18.54 16.55
C ALA A 555 -8.32 -18.20 17.05
N ASN A 556 -7.29 -18.81 16.47
CA ASN A 556 -5.90 -18.61 16.82
C ASN A 556 -5.19 -17.66 15.86
N LEU A 557 -4.32 -16.79 16.39
CA LEU A 557 -3.46 -15.92 15.59
C LEU A 557 -2.46 -16.77 14.79
N ASN A 558 -2.40 -16.52 13.49
CA ASN A 558 -1.49 -17.21 12.58
C ASN A 558 -0.09 -16.58 12.62
N LEU A 559 0.84 -17.24 13.32
CA LEU A 559 2.25 -16.81 13.41
C LEU A 559 3.17 -17.44 12.36
N ALA A 560 2.65 -18.19 11.40
CA ALA A 560 3.47 -18.87 10.41
C ALA A 560 4.30 -17.87 9.57
N GLY A 561 5.59 -17.73 9.91
CA GLY A 561 6.64 -17.21 9.01
C GLY A 561 7.02 -15.73 9.11
N GLY A 562 6.90 -15.06 10.25
CA GLY A 562 7.24 -13.63 10.38
C GLY A 562 8.69 -13.30 10.78
N PHE A 563 9.36 -14.17 11.52
CA PHE A 563 10.73 -13.94 11.98
C PHE A 563 11.55 -15.21 11.79
N ALA A 564 12.36 -15.23 10.73
CA ALA A 564 13.42 -16.21 10.55
C ALA A 564 14.40 -16.07 11.71
N GLY A 565 14.18 -16.82 12.80
CA GLY A 565 14.98 -16.74 14.03
C GLY A 565 14.22 -17.02 15.34
N LEU A 566 12.88 -17.06 15.35
CA LEU A 566 12.08 -17.29 16.56
C LEU A 566 11.28 -18.61 16.54
N SER A 567 11.62 -19.58 15.68
CA SER A 567 10.80 -20.78 15.45
C SER A 567 10.53 -21.61 16.72
N GLU A 568 11.52 -21.74 17.62
CA GLU A 568 11.36 -22.50 18.86
C GLU A 568 10.44 -21.81 19.87
N MET A 569 10.60 -20.50 20.08
CA MET A 569 9.72 -19.74 20.99
C MET A 569 8.32 -19.59 20.42
N SER A 570 8.20 -19.42 19.10
CA SER A 570 6.92 -19.35 18.38
C SER A 570 6.13 -20.65 18.47
N SER A 571 6.79 -21.81 18.37
CA SER A 571 6.12 -23.12 18.48
C SER A 571 5.47 -23.33 19.86
N ARG A 572 6.17 -23.02 20.95
CA ARG A 572 5.62 -23.15 22.32
C ARG A 572 4.50 -22.16 22.59
N VAL A 573 4.63 -20.92 22.12
CA VAL A 573 3.56 -19.91 22.28
C VAL A 573 2.34 -20.29 21.45
N ARG A 574 2.53 -20.83 20.23
CA ARG A 574 1.45 -21.33 19.38
C ARG A 574 0.72 -22.52 20.01
N ASP A 575 1.46 -23.49 20.54
CA ASP A 575 0.89 -24.72 21.11
C ASP A 575 0.23 -24.47 22.48
N SER A 576 0.42 -23.29 23.07
CA SER A 576 -0.14 -22.93 24.38
C SER A 576 -1.59 -22.43 24.39
N ASP A 577 -2.25 -22.31 23.23
CA ASP A 577 -3.56 -21.63 23.08
C ASP A 577 -3.59 -20.17 23.59
N LEU A 578 -2.45 -19.59 23.99
CA LEU A 578 -2.33 -18.20 24.47
C LEU A 578 -2.72 -17.19 23.39
N LEU A 579 -2.59 -17.59 22.12
CA LEU A 579 -2.87 -16.76 20.95
C LEU A 579 -4.30 -16.90 20.43
N ASN A 580 -5.19 -17.58 21.15
CA ASN A 580 -6.59 -17.59 20.80
C ASN A 580 -7.23 -16.21 21.07
N LEU A 581 -8.32 -15.93 20.37
CA LEU A 581 -8.96 -14.62 20.40
C LEU A 581 -9.54 -14.27 21.78
N TRP A 582 -9.99 -15.27 22.55
CA TRP A 582 -10.40 -15.06 23.95
C TRP A 582 -9.25 -14.49 24.81
N ASN A 583 -8.08 -15.13 24.77
CA ASN A 583 -6.92 -14.78 25.58
C ASN A 583 -6.29 -13.46 25.11
N LEU A 584 -6.11 -13.28 23.80
CA LEU A 584 -5.61 -12.03 23.23
C LEU A 584 -6.54 -10.86 23.54
N GLY A 585 -7.86 -11.04 23.39
CA GLY A 585 -8.85 -10.02 23.72
C GLY A 585 -8.77 -9.61 25.18
N PHE A 586 -8.69 -10.57 26.11
CA PHE A 586 -8.53 -10.29 27.54
C PHE A 586 -7.25 -9.51 27.84
N MET A 587 -6.10 -9.93 27.28
CA MET A 587 -4.82 -9.25 27.48
C MET A 587 -4.84 -7.82 26.94
N PHE A 588 -5.34 -7.60 25.72
CA PHE A 588 -5.46 -6.27 25.12
C PHE A 588 -6.41 -5.36 25.90
N ALA A 589 -7.54 -5.90 26.38
CA ALA A 589 -8.47 -5.16 27.22
C ALA A 589 -7.80 -4.72 28.53
N CYS A 590 -7.14 -5.63 29.25
CA CYS A 590 -6.39 -5.31 30.46
C CYS A 590 -5.30 -4.26 30.22
N LEU A 591 -4.51 -4.42 29.17
CA LEU A 591 -3.45 -3.47 28.81
C LEU A 591 -4.03 -2.08 28.52
N SER A 592 -5.16 -2.01 27.81
CA SER A 592 -5.85 -0.76 27.51
C SER A 592 -6.42 -0.09 28.76
N PHE A 593 -7.05 -0.85 29.66
CA PHE A 593 -7.52 -0.31 30.95
C PHE A 593 -6.36 0.26 31.77
N VAL A 594 -5.23 -0.44 31.83
CA VAL A 594 -4.03 0.04 32.55
C VAL A 594 -3.43 1.28 31.89
N ALA A 595 -3.32 1.30 30.56
CA ALA A 595 -2.72 2.43 29.83
C ALA A 595 -3.55 3.72 29.97
N VAL A 596 -4.88 3.59 30.01
CA VAL A 596 -5.81 4.72 30.11
C VAL A 596 -6.07 5.14 31.57
N ALA A 597 -5.73 4.29 32.55
CA ALA A 597 -5.86 4.59 34.00
C ALA A 597 -4.80 5.59 34.50
N ARG A 598 -4.86 6.81 33.97
CA ARG A 598 -4.05 7.98 34.36
C ARG A 598 -4.95 9.14 34.79
N PRO A 599 -4.44 10.12 35.56
CA PRO A 599 -5.19 11.35 35.84
C PRO A 599 -5.69 11.99 34.55
N GLU A 600 -6.94 12.48 34.54
CA GLU A 600 -7.63 13.02 33.36
C GLU A 600 -7.88 12.01 32.21
N GLY A 601 -7.59 10.72 32.42
CA GLY A 601 -7.81 9.66 31.44
C GLY A 601 -9.12 8.90 31.65
N LEU A 602 -9.29 8.29 32.83
CA LEU A 602 -10.48 7.51 33.16
C LEU A 602 -10.93 7.77 34.61
N THR A 603 -12.25 7.85 34.82
CA THR A 603 -12.80 7.96 36.17
C THR A 603 -12.49 6.70 37.00
N ALA A 604 -12.31 6.85 38.32
CA ALA A 604 -12.11 5.71 39.22
C ALA A 604 -13.26 4.69 39.12
N ALA A 605 -14.50 5.17 38.97
CA ALA A 605 -15.68 4.33 38.75
C ALA A 605 -15.59 3.58 37.42
N GLY A 606 -15.12 4.22 36.34
CA GLY A 606 -14.88 3.59 35.05
C GLY A 606 -13.82 2.48 35.11
N VAL A 607 -12.73 2.67 35.87
CA VAL A 607 -11.65 1.69 35.96
C VAL A 607 -12.15 0.46 36.71
N VAL A 608 -12.68 0.68 37.92
CA VAL A 608 -13.15 -0.41 38.78
C VAL A 608 -14.33 -1.12 38.14
N GLY A 609 -15.31 -0.37 37.64
CA GLY A 609 -16.50 -0.93 36.97
C GLY A 609 -16.15 -1.70 35.70
N GLY A 610 -15.29 -1.12 34.84
CA GLY A 610 -14.86 -1.75 33.59
C GLY A 610 -14.04 -3.01 33.80
N MET A 611 -13.05 -2.99 34.69
CA MET A 611 -12.26 -4.18 35.03
C MET A 611 -13.09 -5.26 35.72
N ALA A 612 -14.00 -4.88 36.63
CA ALA A 612 -14.92 -5.83 37.25
C ALA A 612 -15.85 -6.47 36.21
N ALA A 613 -16.39 -5.69 35.27
CA ALA A 613 -17.21 -6.20 34.17
C ALA A 613 -16.43 -7.16 33.27
N LEU A 614 -15.19 -6.82 32.91
CA LEU A 614 -14.31 -7.68 32.11
C LEU A 614 -14.05 -9.02 32.81
N LEU A 615 -13.70 -9.00 34.10
CA LEU A 615 -13.45 -10.20 34.90
C LEU A 615 -14.71 -11.06 35.05
N LEU A 616 -15.83 -10.44 35.44
CA LEU A 616 -17.11 -11.15 35.61
C LEU A 616 -17.56 -11.80 34.30
N ALA A 617 -17.43 -11.09 33.19
CA ALA A 617 -17.76 -11.62 31.88
C ALA A 617 -16.94 -12.88 31.54
N HIS A 618 -15.62 -12.82 31.68
CA HIS A 618 -14.76 -13.97 31.38
C HIS A 618 -15.03 -15.14 32.34
N ALA A 619 -15.28 -14.85 33.62
CA ALA A 619 -15.65 -15.86 34.62
C ALA A 619 -16.97 -16.57 34.27
N VAL A 620 -18.01 -15.80 33.90
CA VAL A 620 -19.30 -16.33 33.47
C VAL A 620 -19.16 -17.17 32.20
N MET A 621 -18.41 -16.71 31.20
CA MET A 621 -18.18 -17.45 29.96
C MET A 621 -17.40 -18.76 30.20
N THR A 622 -16.48 -18.77 31.15
CA THR A 622 -15.78 -19.98 31.59
C THR A 622 -16.74 -20.95 32.29
N TRP A 623 -17.59 -20.43 33.19
CA TRP A 623 -18.59 -21.22 33.90
C TRP A 623 -19.62 -21.86 32.95
N LEU A 624 -19.99 -21.16 31.88
CA LEU A 624 -20.88 -21.67 30.82
C LEU A 624 -20.18 -22.66 29.87
N GLY A 625 -18.86 -22.90 30.01
CA GLY A 625 -18.09 -23.77 29.13
C GLY A 625 -17.83 -23.21 27.73
N LEU A 626 -18.07 -21.92 27.52
CA LEU A 626 -17.89 -21.22 26.23
C LEU A 626 -16.49 -20.59 26.09
N HIS A 627 -15.73 -20.58 27.18
CA HIS A 627 -14.33 -20.18 27.23
C HIS A 627 -13.53 -21.22 28.05
N ARG A 628 -12.42 -21.73 27.52
CA ARG A 628 -11.64 -22.81 28.17
C ARG A 628 -10.80 -22.32 29.36
N GLY A 629 -10.64 -21.01 29.53
CA GLY A 629 -10.11 -20.38 30.74
C GLY A 629 -8.63 -20.65 31.07
N ARG A 630 -7.93 -21.52 30.32
CA ARG A 630 -6.53 -21.88 30.56
C ARG A 630 -5.77 -22.09 29.25
N PRO A 631 -4.68 -21.34 29.00
CA PRO A 631 -3.67 -21.76 28.03
C PRO A 631 -3.02 -23.06 28.51
N HIS A 632 -2.78 -24.01 27.60
CA HIS A 632 -2.04 -25.23 27.91
C HIS A 632 -0.56 -24.86 28.07
N THR A 633 0.01 -25.04 29.27
CA THR A 633 1.43 -24.72 29.53
C THR A 633 2.37 -25.86 29.18
#